data_AF-A0A837HNE4-F1
#
_entry.id   AF-A0A837HNE4-F1
#
_cell.length_a   1.000
_cell.length_b   1.000
_cell.length_c   1.000
_cell.angle_alpha   90.00
_cell.angle_beta   90.00
_cell.angle_gamma   90.00
#
_symmetry.space_group_name_H-M   'P 1'
#
loop_
_entity.id
_entity.type
_entity.pdbx_description
1 polymer ?
#
loop_
_entity_poly.entity_id
_entity_poly.type
_entity_poly.pdbx_seq_one_letter_code
_entity_poly.pdbx_strand_id
1 'polypeptide(L)'
;MLVGLFLVYKNSQLTKSAYSVGDPLIVTYTPDGPPPNPPMFVVSNMLPGDEYPSDGNGKLFNVKNGSDEDESVVMDAIMTIEEKNFADILDIEITELPSTNIFSGKLQAFLDLPPIDLGNFPAGSDKSYRVKVKFPSSAENEYQNAKVVFDIFWQTQGPGIELPRECSAWSGLITRVVEGTEGNDFIFGNRESELFILKGGNDVVFGSKGDDVILGGEGNDHRLDGSDGNDCIIGGPGNDKLDGSDDYDLLYGNEGNDKIDGSDDDDLIYGGDGNDNIDAGGNNDKVWGGIGNDNIEGGAGNDEIHGEEGNDTIDGESGNDKLYGESGNDNIKGGSGQDFLDGGPDTDTQNGGSNTDTCINGETNTSCEL
;
A
#
# COMPACT_ATOMS: atom_id res chain seq x y z
N MET A 1 2.52 4.59 -13.54
CA MET A 1 1.31 3.82 -13.87
C MET A 1 0.70 3.26 -12.58
N LEU A 2 -0.63 3.10 -12.52
CA LEU A 2 -1.32 2.53 -11.35
C LEU A 2 -2.76 2.11 -11.71
N VAL A 3 -3.18 0.92 -11.26
CA VAL A 3 -4.52 0.32 -11.44
C VAL A 3 -4.80 -0.63 -10.23
N GLY A 4 -6.06 -0.99 -9.96
CA GLY A 4 -6.53 -1.69 -8.73
C GLY A 4 -7.59 -0.82 -7.99
N LEU A 5 -8.16 -1.14 -6.82
CA LEU A 5 -9.09 -0.25 -6.07
C LEU A 5 -8.51 0.26 -4.72
N PHE A 6 -8.56 1.58 -4.42
CA PHE A 6 -7.95 2.15 -3.19
C PHE A 6 -8.64 1.72 -1.89
N LEU A 7 -7.98 0.89 -1.07
CA LEU A 7 -8.16 0.91 0.38
C LEU A 7 -7.42 2.11 0.98
N VAL A 8 -8.18 3.15 1.35
CA VAL A 8 -7.69 4.21 2.22
C VAL A 8 -7.59 3.65 3.64
N TYR A 9 -6.51 2.93 3.95
CA TYR A 9 -6.13 2.57 5.32
C TYR A 9 -5.88 3.92 6.05
N LYS A 10 -6.60 4.16 7.16
CA LYS A 10 -6.83 5.51 7.72
C LYS A 10 -5.99 5.70 8.97
N ASN A 11 -4.95 6.54 8.90
CA ASN A 11 -4.22 6.92 10.11
C ASN A 11 -4.21 8.43 10.40
N SER A 12 -4.23 8.73 11.69
CA SER A 12 -4.18 10.07 12.25
C SER A 12 -2.84 10.29 12.96
N GLN A 13 -2.46 11.55 13.22
CA GLN A 13 -1.23 11.95 13.92
C GLN A 13 0.06 12.11 13.09
N LEU A 14 -0.02 12.58 11.83
CA LEU A 14 1.16 13.21 11.19
C LEU A 14 1.55 14.50 11.94
N THR A 15 2.60 14.44 12.77
CA THR A 15 3.12 15.60 13.52
C THR A 15 4.63 15.82 13.38
N LYS A 16 5.03 16.59 12.34
CA LYS A 16 6.31 17.34 12.23
C LYS A 16 7.62 16.52 12.23
N SER A 17 8.60 16.81 11.36
CA SER A 17 8.68 17.91 10.37
C SER A 17 9.97 17.88 9.53
N ALA A 18 9.83 18.20 8.25
CA ALA A 18 10.75 19.07 7.52
C ALA A 18 9.95 19.83 6.44
N TYR A 19 10.29 21.10 6.17
CA TYR A 19 9.70 21.89 5.08
C TYR A 19 10.80 22.67 4.38
N SER A 20 10.94 22.50 3.06
CA SER A 20 11.77 23.35 2.22
C SER A 20 10.92 24.53 1.71
N VAL A 21 11.57 25.65 1.35
CA VAL A 21 10.87 26.76 0.68
C VAL A 21 10.89 26.50 -0.82
N GLY A 22 9.92 25.75 -1.31
CA GLY A 22 9.76 25.40 -2.72
C GLY A 22 8.81 24.24 -2.99
N ASP A 23 8.55 23.42 -1.97
CA ASP A 23 7.75 22.20 -2.09
C ASP A 23 6.25 22.53 -2.25
N PRO A 24 5.50 21.80 -3.09
CA PRO A 24 4.07 22.00 -3.23
C PRO A 24 3.32 21.52 -1.99
N LEU A 25 2.23 22.21 -1.66
CA LEU A 25 1.35 21.79 -0.58
C LEU A 25 0.43 20.67 -1.10
N ILE A 26 0.94 19.44 -1.17
CA ILE A 26 0.11 18.25 -1.37
C ILE A 26 -0.72 18.06 -0.10
N VAL A 27 -2.04 17.95 -0.26
CA VAL A 27 -3.00 17.85 0.84
C VAL A 27 -4.00 16.73 0.56
N THR A 28 -3.58 15.51 0.80
CA THR A 28 -4.45 14.34 0.85
C THR A 28 -5.18 14.33 2.20
N TYR A 29 -6.50 14.55 2.18
CA TYR A 29 -7.37 14.25 3.31
C TYR A 29 -8.19 13.01 3.03
N THR A 30 -8.13 12.06 3.96
CA THR A 30 -9.10 10.98 4.02
C THR A 30 -10.41 11.57 4.59
N PRO A 31 -11.61 11.16 4.12
CA PRO A 31 -12.89 11.69 4.61
C PRO A 31 -13.18 11.48 6.11
N ASP A 32 -12.34 10.71 6.80
CA ASP A 32 -12.46 10.34 8.22
C ASP A 32 -11.26 10.79 9.05
N GLY A 33 -10.24 11.40 8.43
CA GLY A 33 -9.07 11.95 9.13
C GLY A 33 -9.45 13.19 9.94
N PRO A 34 -8.69 13.54 11.01
CA PRO A 34 -8.88 14.82 11.68
C PRO A 34 -8.56 15.96 10.69
N PRO A 35 -9.42 17.00 10.57
CA PRO A 35 -9.18 18.11 9.66
C PRO A 35 -7.89 18.86 10.00
N PRO A 36 -7.34 19.63 9.04
CA PRO A 36 -6.12 20.41 9.24
C PRO A 36 -6.16 21.26 10.51
N ASN A 37 -5.01 21.39 11.16
CA ASN A 37 -4.85 22.24 12.33
C ASN A 37 -3.74 23.28 12.07
N PRO A 38 -4.08 24.54 11.71
CA PRO A 38 -5.43 25.13 11.65
C PRO A 38 -6.20 24.78 10.36
N PRO A 39 -7.56 24.74 10.38
CA PRO A 39 -8.36 24.42 9.20
C PRO A 39 -8.21 25.44 8.06
N MET A 40 -8.40 25.00 6.83
CA MET A 40 -8.20 25.84 5.64
C MET A 40 -9.29 26.89 5.47
N PHE A 41 -10.54 26.62 5.81
CA PHE A 41 -11.58 27.65 5.86
C PHE A 41 -12.23 27.69 7.24
N VAL A 42 -12.07 28.82 7.94
CA VAL A 42 -12.79 29.15 9.18
C VAL A 42 -13.62 30.40 8.92
N VAL A 43 -14.76 30.21 8.27
CA VAL A 43 -15.63 31.29 7.81
C VAL A 43 -16.61 31.61 8.93
N SER A 44 -16.48 32.79 9.54
CA SER A 44 -17.30 33.18 10.68
C SER A 44 -17.40 34.70 10.84
N ASN A 45 -18.39 35.17 11.60
CA ASN A 45 -18.56 36.57 11.99
C ASN A 45 -18.72 37.57 10.81
N MET A 46 -19.12 37.08 9.63
CA MET A 46 -19.37 37.91 8.44
C MET A 46 -20.66 38.74 8.56
N LEU A 47 -20.71 39.84 7.84
CA LEU A 47 -21.89 40.68 7.60
C LEU A 47 -22.36 40.57 6.13
N PRO A 48 -23.64 40.83 5.81
CA PRO A 48 -24.16 40.70 4.45
C PRO A 48 -23.39 41.57 3.44
N GLY A 49 -22.67 40.92 2.53
CA GLY A 49 -21.80 41.53 1.52
C GLY A 49 -20.30 41.27 1.70
N ASP A 50 -19.87 40.74 2.86
CA ASP A 50 -18.47 40.39 3.12
C ASP A 50 -18.00 39.22 2.24
N GLU A 51 -16.69 39.19 1.99
CA GLU A 51 -15.98 38.06 1.35
C GLU A 51 -14.95 37.46 2.32
N TYR A 52 -14.63 36.19 2.12
CA TYR A 52 -13.58 35.45 2.84
C TYR A 52 -12.59 34.86 1.82
N PRO A 53 -11.27 35.14 1.94
CA PRO A 53 -10.67 36.10 2.86
C PRO A 53 -11.14 37.55 2.61
N SER A 54 -11.10 38.37 3.67
CA SER A 54 -11.64 39.74 3.68
C SER A 54 -10.82 40.78 2.91
N ASP A 55 -9.76 40.35 2.23
CA ASP A 55 -9.01 41.17 1.27
C ASP A 55 -9.64 41.14 -0.15
N GLY A 56 -10.62 40.26 -0.39
CA GLY A 56 -11.28 40.09 -1.68
C GLY A 56 -10.44 39.38 -2.74
N ASN A 57 -9.27 38.83 -2.41
CA ASN A 57 -8.39 38.14 -3.36
C ASN A 57 -8.69 36.63 -3.46
N GLY A 58 -9.41 36.06 -2.48
CA GLY A 58 -9.59 34.62 -2.33
C GLY A 58 -8.37 33.95 -1.67
N LYS A 59 -8.55 32.72 -1.17
CA LYS A 59 -7.40 31.86 -0.87
C LYS A 59 -6.85 31.32 -2.18
N LEU A 60 -5.53 31.33 -2.31
CA LEU A 60 -4.81 30.77 -3.45
C LEU A 60 -4.16 29.45 -3.03
N PHE A 61 -4.38 28.42 -3.83
CA PHE A 61 -3.77 27.10 -3.71
C PHE A 61 -2.98 26.86 -4.99
N ASN A 62 -1.81 26.23 -4.87
CA ASN A 62 -1.04 25.77 -6.04
C ASN A 62 -0.96 24.25 -5.96
N VAL A 63 -1.66 23.59 -6.87
CA VAL A 63 -1.73 22.14 -6.97
C VAL A 63 -0.75 21.75 -8.06
N LYS A 64 0.38 21.19 -7.64
CA LYS A 64 1.44 20.75 -8.52
C LYS A 64 1.38 19.24 -8.66
N ASN A 65 1.46 18.76 -9.89
CA ASN A 65 1.91 17.40 -10.13
C ASN A 65 3.43 17.34 -9.88
N GLY A 66 3.82 16.62 -8.83
CA GLY A 66 5.20 16.48 -8.41
C GLY A 66 5.99 15.43 -9.17
N SER A 67 5.32 14.52 -9.89
CA SER A 67 5.94 13.40 -10.60
C SER A 67 6.41 13.79 -12.00
N ASP A 68 7.15 12.86 -12.62
CA ASP A 68 7.54 12.91 -14.03
C ASP A 68 6.47 12.31 -14.99
N GLU A 69 5.26 12.01 -14.49
CA GLU A 69 4.11 11.41 -15.21
C GLU A 69 2.92 12.38 -15.38
N ASP A 70 1.91 12.05 -16.20
CA ASP A 70 0.69 12.88 -16.41
C ASP A 70 -0.49 12.44 -15.51
N GLU A 71 -0.65 13.04 -14.33
CA GLU A 71 -1.62 12.65 -13.29
C GLU A 71 -3.06 13.13 -13.55
N SER A 72 -4.08 12.27 -13.49
CA SER A 72 -5.49 12.69 -13.42
C SER A 72 -5.86 13.09 -11.99
N VAL A 73 -6.60 14.18 -11.79
CA VAL A 73 -6.88 14.74 -10.44
C VAL A 73 -8.35 15.13 -10.29
N VAL A 74 -8.93 14.83 -9.11
CA VAL A 74 -10.21 15.39 -8.65
C VAL A 74 -10.01 16.34 -7.47
N MET A 75 -10.98 17.24 -7.30
CA MET A 75 -11.12 18.12 -6.15
C MET A 75 -12.41 17.81 -5.41
N ASP A 76 -12.32 17.66 -4.09
CA ASP A 76 -13.44 17.29 -3.21
C ASP A 76 -13.35 18.09 -1.89
N ALA A 77 -14.38 18.04 -1.04
CA ALA A 77 -14.46 18.89 0.14
C ALA A 77 -15.20 18.25 1.34
N ILE A 78 -14.72 18.56 2.54
CA ILE A 78 -15.28 18.08 3.81
C ILE A 78 -15.65 19.25 4.72
N MET A 79 -16.85 19.22 5.30
CA MET A 79 -17.30 20.17 6.31
C MET A 79 -17.26 19.54 7.71
N THR A 80 -16.62 20.23 8.66
CA THR A 80 -16.29 19.66 9.99
C THR A 80 -16.91 20.43 11.16
N ILE A 81 -17.34 21.68 10.95
CA ILE A 81 -18.20 22.42 11.88
C ILE A 81 -19.21 23.23 11.07
N GLU A 82 -20.48 23.19 11.45
CA GLU A 82 -21.48 24.16 10.98
C GLU A 82 -22.34 24.69 12.14
N GLU A 83 -22.67 25.97 12.09
CA GLU A 83 -23.62 26.64 12.98
C GLU A 83 -24.69 27.36 12.16
N LYS A 84 -25.98 27.16 12.50
CA LYS A 84 -27.15 27.84 11.89
C LYS A 84 -27.35 27.61 10.37
N ASN A 85 -26.96 26.47 9.79
CA ASN A 85 -27.09 26.22 8.35
C ASN A 85 -26.40 27.31 7.49
N PHE A 86 -25.22 27.76 7.90
CA PHE A 86 -24.55 28.89 7.25
C PHE A 86 -24.08 28.56 5.82
N ALA A 87 -23.80 27.29 5.51
CA ALA A 87 -23.41 26.84 4.17
C ALA A 87 -24.55 26.93 3.14
N ASP A 88 -25.82 26.85 3.55
CA ASP A 88 -26.99 27.09 2.68
C ASP A 88 -27.00 28.53 2.13
N ILE A 89 -26.45 29.48 2.90
CA ILE A 89 -26.57 30.92 2.64
C ILE A 89 -25.32 31.49 1.97
N LEU A 90 -24.13 31.00 2.34
CA LEU A 90 -22.87 31.41 1.73
C LEU A 90 -22.79 31.00 0.26
N ASP A 91 -22.31 31.89 -0.60
CA ASP A 91 -21.88 31.57 -1.96
C ASP A 91 -20.39 31.15 -1.92
N ILE A 92 -19.98 30.23 -2.78
CA ILE A 92 -18.57 29.87 -3.04
C ILE A 92 -18.26 29.98 -4.54
N GLU A 93 -17.11 30.57 -4.86
CA GLU A 93 -16.50 30.60 -6.20
C GLU A 93 -15.16 29.86 -6.15
N ILE A 94 -14.99 28.88 -7.03
CA ILE A 94 -13.73 28.16 -7.24
C ILE A 94 -13.31 28.36 -8.70
N THR A 95 -12.16 29.00 -8.91
CA THR A 95 -11.67 29.40 -10.24
C THR A 95 -10.20 29.01 -10.39
N GLU A 96 -9.93 28.12 -11.34
CA GLU A 96 -8.56 27.81 -11.82
C GLU A 96 -8.01 29.00 -12.59
N LEU A 97 -6.76 29.35 -12.30
CA LEU A 97 -6.12 30.53 -12.88
C LEU A 97 -5.62 30.24 -14.30
N PRO A 98 -5.81 31.18 -15.26
CA PRO A 98 -6.15 32.58 -15.03
C PRO A 98 -7.65 32.88 -14.84
N SER A 99 -8.57 32.06 -15.35
CA SER A 99 -10.00 32.42 -15.45
C SER A 99 -10.98 31.27 -15.70
N THR A 100 -10.62 30.02 -15.47
CA THR A 100 -11.50 28.86 -15.70
C THR A 100 -12.34 28.62 -14.45
N ASN A 101 -13.65 28.85 -14.51
CA ASN A 101 -14.52 28.60 -13.36
C ASN A 101 -14.79 27.10 -13.21
N ILE A 102 -14.42 26.54 -12.06
CA ILE A 102 -14.62 25.13 -11.69
C ILE A 102 -15.98 24.97 -11.00
N PHE A 103 -16.30 25.90 -10.08
CA PHE A 103 -17.61 25.96 -9.42
C PHE A 103 -18.01 27.40 -9.10
N SER A 104 -19.31 27.69 -9.18
CA SER A 104 -19.95 28.90 -8.65
C SER A 104 -21.36 28.57 -8.17
N GLY A 105 -21.65 28.74 -6.88
CA GLY A 105 -22.94 28.36 -6.31
C GLY A 105 -23.01 28.52 -4.79
N LYS A 106 -23.93 27.81 -4.13
CA LYS A 106 -23.95 27.74 -2.66
C LYS A 106 -22.85 26.87 -2.12
N LEU A 107 -22.35 27.20 -0.93
CA LEU A 107 -21.34 26.40 -0.23
C LEU A 107 -21.87 24.99 0.07
N GLN A 108 -23.11 24.86 0.57
CA GLN A 108 -23.70 23.54 0.78
C GLN A 108 -23.83 22.76 -0.54
N ALA A 109 -24.27 23.42 -1.62
CA ALA A 109 -24.38 22.80 -2.94
C ALA A 109 -23.04 22.46 -3.60
N PHE A 110 -21.90 22.89 -3.03
CA PHE A 110 -20.56 22.41 -3.38
C PHE A 110 -20.17 21.21 -2.51
N LEU A 111 -20.44 21.27 -1.20
CA LEU A 111 -20.19 20.20 -0.23
C LEU A 111 -21.07 18.94 -0.47
N ASP A 112 -22.19 19.09 -1.18
CA ASP A 112 -23.09 18.00 -1.58
C ASP A 112 -22.70 17.34 -2.94
N LEU A 113 -21.63 17.79 -3.61
CA LEU A 113 -21.20 17.21 -4.88
C LEU A 113 -20.37 15.93 -4.69
N PRO A 114 -20.38 15.01 -5.67
CA PRO A 114 -19.28 14.04 -5.82
C PRO A 114 -17.99 14.76 -6.24
N PRO A 115 -16.80 14.13 -6.07
CA PRO A 115 -15.52 14.69 -6.46
C PRO A 115 -15.52 15.28 -7.88
N ILE A 116 -15.07 16.54 -8.00
CA ILE A 116 -15.05 17.29 -9.26
C ILE A 116 -13.78 16.93 -10.03
N ASP A 117 -13.95 16.33 -11.20
CA ASP A 117 -12.87 16.03 -12.15
C ASP A 117 -12.22 17.33 -12.68
N LEU A 118 -10.90 17.44 -12.52
CA LEU A 118 -10.06 18.54 -13.02
C LEU A 118 -9.19 18.13 -14.23
N GLY A 119 -9.34 16.88 -14.68
CA GLY A 119 -8.57 16.25 -15.74
C GLY A 119 -7.07 16.14 -15.45
N ASN A 120 -6.30 15.69 -16.43
CA ASN A 120 -4.86 15.49 -16.28
C ASN A 120 -4.09 16.80 -15.97
N PHE A 121 -3.08 16.67 -15.11
CA PHE A 121 -2.04 17.62 -14.76
C PHE A 121 -0.73 17.04 -15.34
N PRO A 122 -0.15 17.64 -16.38
CA PRO A 122 1.07 17.11 -16.97
C PRO A 122 2.25 16.97 -16.00
N ALA A 123 3.22 16.14 -16.35
CA ALA A 123 4.47 15.95 -15.61
C ALA A 123 5.10 17.27 -15.14
N GLY A 124 5.44 17.35 -13.86
CA GLY A 124 6.04 18.52 -13.21
C GLY A 124 5.22 19.82 -13.25
N SER A 125 3.93 19.79 -13.61
CA SER A 125 3.12 20.99 -13.88
C SER A 125 2.35 21.54 -12.68
N ASP A 126 2.14 22.86 -12.67
CA ASP A 126 1.41 23.60 -11.65
C ASP A 126 0.06 24.09 -12.20
N LYS A 127 -1.06 23.77 -11.54
CA LYS A 127 -2.34 24.49 -11.69
C LYS A 127 -2.69 25.23 -10.40
N SER A 128 -2.97 26.53 -10.50
CA SER A 128 -3.33 27.37 -9.36
C SER A 128 -4.84 27.57 -9.25
N TYR A 129 -5.42 27.33 -8.08
CA TYR A 129 -6.85 27.49 -7.80
C TYR A 129 -7.10 28.64 -6.82
N ARG A 130 -8.05 29.52 -7.15
CA ARG A 130 -8.56 30.55 -6.25
C ARG A 130 -9.92 30.12 -5.70
N VAL A 131 -10.05 30.15 -4.38
CA VAL A 131 -11.33 29.92 -3.67
C VAL A 131 -11.76 31.19 -2.96
N LYS A 132 -13.01 31.61 -3.18
CA LYS A 132 -13.66 32.71 -2.45
C LYS A 132 -14.95 32.19 -1.83
N VAL A 133 -15.22 32.58 -0.58
CA VAL A 133 -16.54 32.42 0.04
C VAL A 133 -17.15 33.81 0.26
N LYS A 134 -18.45 33.97 0.07
CA LYS A 134 -19.14 35.26 0.14
C LYS A 134 -20.46 35.15 0.89
N PHE A 135 -20.72 36.09 1.77
CA PHE A 135 -22.02 36.22 2.43
C PHE A 135 -22.89 37.18 1.61
N PRO A 136 -24.03 36.76 1.02
CA PRO A 136 -24.78 37.60 0.08
C PRO A 136 -25.27 38.92 0.70
N SER A 137 -25.13 40.04 -0.01
CA SER A 137 -25.63 41.36 0.44
C SER A 137 -27.16 41.43 0.61
N SER A 138 -27.89 40.41 0.17
CA SER A 138 -29.33 40.25 0.34
C SER A 138 -29.74 39.38 1.54
N ALA A 139 -28.78 38.82 2.28
CA ALA A 139 -29.06 37.96 3.44
C ALA A 139 -29.45 38.78 4.68
N GLU A 140 -30.23 38.18 5.57
CA GLU A 140 -30.62 38.80 6.84
C GLU A 140 -29.55 38.62 7.93
N ASN A 141 -29.53 39.52 8.92
CA ASN A 141 -28.52 39.53 9.99
C ASN A 141 -28.68 38.38 11.02
N GLU A 142 -29.61 37.44 10.84
CA GLU A 142 -29.80 36.32 11.78
C GLU A 142 -28.59 35.36 11.83
N TYR A 143 -27.83 35.28 10.74
CA TYR A 143 -26.55 34.55 10.65
C TYR A 143 -25.37 35.29 11.30
N GLN A 144 -25.59 36.42 11.99
CA GLN A 144 -24.54 37.08 12.77
C GLN A 144 -23.94 36.10 13.81
N ASN A 145 -22.61 36.10 13.92
CA ASN A 145 -21.80 35.16 14.70
C ASN A 145 -21.92 33.68 14.26
N ALA A 146 -22.55 33.36 13.12
CA ALA A 146 -22.48 32.00 12.56
C ALA A 146 -21.06 31.64 12.16
N LYS A 147 -20.83 30.33 11.99
CA LYS A 147 -19.54 29.73 11.66
C LYS A 147 -19.74 28.50 10.78
N VAL A 148 -18.90 28.36 9.77
CA VAL A 148 -18.66 27.10 9.08
C VAL A 148 -17.16 26.85 9.00
N VAL A 149 -16.76 25.59 9.16
CA VAL A 149 -15.39 25.11 8.95
C VAL A 149 -15.44 23.98 7.95
N PHE A 150 -14.70 24.16 6.86
CA PHE A 150 -14.59 23.19 5.80
C PHE A 150 -13.20 23.25 5.17
N ASP A 151 -12.88 22.20 4.43
CA ASP A 151 -11.58 21.95 3.84
C ASP A 151 -11.77 21.39 2.42
N ILE A 152 -10.94 21.82 1.47
CA ILE A 152 -10.93 21.37 0.07
C ILE A 152 -9.63 20.63 -0.17
N PHE A 153 -9.69 19.43 -0.73
CA PHE A 153 -8.55 18.58 -1.02
C PHE A 153 -8.47 18.25 -2.52
N TRP A 154 -7.27 17.90 -2.97
CA TRP A 154 -6.95 17.51 -4.33
C TRP A 154 -6.25 16.15 -4.27
N GLN A 155 -6.78 15.18 -5.02
CA GLN A 155 -6.35 13.78 -4.98
C GLN A 155 -6.35 13.20 -6.39
N THR A 156 -5.47 12.24 -6.66
CA THR A 156 -5.36 11.62 -7.98
C THR A 156 -6.53 10.69 -8.26
N GLN A 157 -6.93 10.57 -9.53
CA GLN A 157 -7.85 9.51 -10.00
C GLN A 157 -7.07 8.24 -10.35
N GLY A 158 -6.33 7.70 -9.39
CA GLY A 158 -6.10 6.26 -9.41
C GLY A 158 -7.37 5.56 -8.92
N PRO A 159 -7.75 4.42 -9.49
CA PRO A 159 -8.15 3.33 -8.62
C PRO A 159 -6.79 2.80 -8.04
N GLY A 160 -6.74 2.33 -6.78
CA GLY A 160 -5.46 2.06 -6.06
C GLY A 160 -5.34 0.66 -5.46
N ILE A 161 -4.87 0.50 -4.23
CA ILE A 161 -4.43 -0.83 -3.79
C ILE A 161 -5.51 -1.61 -3.00
N GLU A 162 -5.94 -2.73 -3.57
CA GLU A 162 -6.51 -3.86 -2.80
C GLU A 162 -5.34 -4.70 -2.31
N LEU A 163 -5.05 -4.65 -1.01
CA LEU A 163 -4.06 -5.52 -0.39
C LEU A 163 -4.65 -6.93 -0.16
N PRO A 164 -3.84 -8.00 -0.17
CA PRO A 164 -4.21 -9.29 0.38
C PRO A 164 -4.87 -9.14 1.75
N ARG A 165 -5.84 -9.99 2.08
CA ARG A 165 -6.59 -9.85 3.33
C ARG A 165 -5.71 -10.07 4.56
N GLU A 166 -4.66 -10.84 4.36
CA GLU A 166 -3.62 -11.19 5.30
C GLU A 166 -2.77 -9.93 5.54
N CYS A 167 -2.24 -9.31 4.47
CA CYS A 167 -1.65 -7.96 4.50
C CYS A 167 -2.56 -6.88 5.09
N SER A 168 -3.89 -7.03 4.99
CA SER A 168 -4.84 -6.02 5.49
C SER A 168 -4.79 -5.86 7.03
N ALA A 169 -4.18 -6.81 7.75
CA ALA A 169 -3.84 -6.64 9.17
C ALA A 169 -3.01 -5.37 9.40
N TRP A 170 -2.06 -5.07 8.52
CA TRP A 170 -1.15 -3.92 8.58
C TRP A 170 -1.60 -2.73 7.71
N SER A 171 -2.90 -2.63 7.34
CA SER A 171 -3.67 -1.35 6.93
C SER A 171 -4.86 0.72 8.78
N GLY A 172 -4.74 0.83 10.16
CA GLY A 172 -4.46 2.04 10.95
C GLY A 172 -3.10 1.98 11.70
N LEU A 173 -2.20 1.06 11.31
CA LEU A 173 -0.77 1.07 11.63
C LEU A 173 0.02 2.01 10.69
N ILE A 174 0.03 1.80 9.36
CA ILE A 174 0.69 2.70 8.40
C ILE A 174 0.44 4.17 8.74
N THR A 175 1.52 4.91 8.92
CA THR A 175 1.58 6.32 9.31
C THR A 175 2.03 7.23 8.16
N ARG A 176 2.70 6.68 7.14
CA ARG A 176 3.27 7.39 6.00
C ARG A 176 3.09 6.59 4.70
N VAL A 177 2.98 7.27 3.56
CA VAL A 177 3.00 6.64 2.23
C VAL A 177 4.21 7.16 1.47
N VAL A 178 4.83 6.30 0.68
CA VAL A 178 6.01 6.56 -0.14
C VAL A 178 5.76 6.02 -1.53
N GLU A 179 5.89 6.86 -2.55
CA GLU A 179 5.65 6.49 -3.95
C GLU A 179 6.93 6.58 -4.77
N GLY A 180 7.17 5.57 -5.60
CA GLY A 180 8.16 5.57 -6.67
C GLY A 180 7.60 6.06 -8.00
N THR A 181 8.25 5.65 -9.08
CA THR A 181 8.06 6.11 -10.46
C THR A 181 8.00 4.93 -11.45
N GLU A 182 7.93 5.19 -12.76
CA GLU A 182 8.04 4.16 -13.81
C GLU A 182 9.50 3.87 -14.20
N GLY A 183 10.41 3.88 -13.24
CA GLY A 183 11.75 3.35 -13.46
C GLY A 183 12.71 3.42 -12.27
N ASN A 184 13.38 2.29 -12.01
CA ASN A 184 14.61 2.12 -11.23
C ASN A 184 14.78 3.07 -10.04
N ASP A 185 13.91 2.93 -9.05
CA ASP A 185 13.94 3.70 -7.81
C ASP A 185 14.87 3.10 -6.73
N PHE A 186 15.25 3.93 -5.76
CA PHE A 186 16.17 3.56 -4.68
C PHE A 186 15.75 4.26 -3.37
N ILE A 187 14.92 3.58 -2.58
CA ILE A 187 14.15 4.15 -1.48
C ILE A 187 14.62 3.59 -0.12
N PHE A 188 14.57 4.43 0.90
CA PHE A 188 14.66 4.03 2.31
C PHE A 188 13.44 4.54 3.06
N GLY A 189 12.87 3.71 3.92
CA GLY A 189 11.90 4.09 4.93
C GLY A 189 12.53 4.84 6.10
N ASN A 190 11.84 4.87 7.25
CA ASN A 190 12.37 5.56 8.43
C ASN A 190 12.22 4.79 9.76
N ARG A 191 11.11 4.96 10.47
CA ARG A 191 10.76 4.40 11.80
C ARG A 191 9.26 4.51 12.07
N GLU A 192 8.50 4.58 10.99
CA GLU A 192 7.08 4.83 10.92
C GLU A 192 6.58 3.72 10.02
N SER A 193 5.51 3.02 10.37
CA SER A 193 4.88 2.09 9.45
C SER A 193 4.55 2.84 8.14
N GLU A 194 5.01 2.31 7.01
CA GLU A 194 5.13 2.95 5.72
C GLU A 194 4.57 2.06 4.61
N LEU A 195 3.71 2.63 3.76
CA LEU A 195 3.24 1.99 2.53
C LEU A 195 4.10 2.46 1.37
N PHE A 196 4.91 1.57 0.81
CA PHE A 196 5.71 1.80 -0.40
C PHE A 196 4.95 1.32 -1.64
N ILE A 197 4.92 2.18 -2.67
CA ILE A 197 4.24 1.90 -3.95
C ILE A 197 5.23 2.26 -5.06
N LEU A 198 6.07 1.32 -5.49
CA LEU A 198 7.19 1.62 -6.40
C LEU A 198 6.70 1.84 -7.83
N LYS A 199 5.79 0.97 -8.29
CA LYS A 199 4.98 1.01 -9.54
C LYS A 199 5.60 0.23 -10.68
N GLY A 200 6.81 0.58 -11.12
CA GLY A 200 7.51 -0.26 -12.08
C GLY A 200 8.94 0.15 -12.41
N GLY A 201 9.82 -0.84 -12.52
CA GLY A 201 11.26 -0.61 -12.69
C GLY A 201 12.13 -1.84 -12.50
N ASN A 202 13.21 -1.68 -11.74
CA ASN A 202 13.98 -2.77 -11.13
C ASN A 202 14.57 -2.14 -9.86
N ASP A 203 13.75 -2.13 -8.82
CA ASP A 203 13.84 -1.15 -7.77
C ASP A 203 14.55 -1.72 -6.54
N VAL A 204 14.81 -0.83 -5.57
CA VAL A 204 15.40 -1.20 -4.28
C VAL A 204 14.72 -0.42 -3.16
N VAL A 205 14.24 -1.15 -2.16
CA VAL A 205 13.62 -0.64 -0.93
C VAL A 205 14.37 -1.17 0.29
N PHE A 206 14.29 -0.42 1.38
CA PHE A 206 14.62 -0.85 2.73
C PHE A 206 13.58 -0.20 3.68
N GLY A 207 12.56 -0.91 4.16
CA GLY A 207 11.52 -0.40 5.06
C GLY A 207 12.11 0.21 6.34
N SER A 208 13.17 -0.44 6.81
CA SER A 208 14.11 0.00 7.84
C SER A 208 13.63 -0.09 9.29
N LYS A 209 12.35 0.17 9.63
CA LYS A 209 11.77 -0.01 10.99
C LYS A 209 10.23 0.19 11.07
N GLY A 210 9.56 -0.88 11.48
CA GLY A 210 8.18 -0.93 11.99
C GLY A 210 7.18 -1.31 10.92
N ASP A 211 6.21 -2.17 11.28
CA ASP A 211 5.23 -2.86 10.42
C ASP A 211 4.88 -2.12 9.10
N ASP A 212 5.59 -2.46 8.02
CA ASP A 212 5.56 -1.82 6.70
C ASP A 212 4.73 -2.61 5.67
N VAL A 213 4.39 -1.97 4.55
CA VAL A 213 3.79 -2.63 3.38
C VAL A 213 4.55 -2.20 2.12
N ILE A 214 5.25 -3.13 1.48
CA ILE A 214 6.05 -2.88 0.27
C ILE A 214 5.34 -3.49 -0.95
N LEU A 215 5.14 -2.66 -1.98
CA LEU A 215 4.57 -3.08 -3.27
C LEU A 215 5.57 -2.72 -4.38
N GLY A 216 6.23 -3.72 -4.98
CA GLY A 216 7.12 -3.55 -6.12
C GLY A 216 6.34 -3.04 -7.34
N GLY A 217 5.63 -3.95 -8.01
CA GLY A 217 4.84 -3.65 -9.21
C GLY A 217 5.43 -4.33 -10.45
N GLU A 218 5.44 -3.64 -11.60
CA GLU A 218 5.98 -4.21 -12.85
C GLU A 218 7.51 -4.09 -12.88
N GLY A 219 8.26 -5.18 -12.70
CA GLY A 219 9.71 -5.06 -12.57
C GLY A 219 10.55 -6.31 -12.74
N ASN A 220 11.77 -6.25 -12.21
CA ASN A 220 12.53 -7.40 -11.70
C ASN A 220 13.34 -6.81 -10.53
N ASP A 221 12.69 -6.63 -9.40
CA ASP A 221 13.14 -5.77 -8.30
C ASP A 221 14.34 -6.38 -7.59
N HIS A 222 15.40 -5.58 -7.48
CA HIS A 222 16.72 -6.07 -7.09
C HIS A 222 16.83 -6.33 -5.58
N ARG A 223 15.99 -5.67 -4.77
CA ARG A 223 15.78 -5.95 -3.34
C ARG A 223 14.54 -5.22 -2.83
N LEU A 224 13.54 -5.97 -2.40
CA LEU A 224 12.50 -5.53 -1.49
C LEU A 224 12.86 -6.09 -0.10
N ASP A 225 13.02 -5.20 0.88
CA ASP A 225 13.59 -5.50 2.21
C ASP A 225 12.76 -4.76 3.27
N GLY A 226 12.17 -5.49 4.21
CA GLY A 226 11.39 -4.93 5.32
C GLY A 226 12.29 -4.36 6.43
N SER A 227 13.22 -5.21 6.90
CA SER A 227 14.30 -4.97 7.87
C SER A 227 14.00 -5.25 9.35
N ASP A 228 12.95 -4.68 9.94
CA ASP A 228 12.81 -4.54 11.41
C ASP A 228 11.33 -4.29 11.77
N GLY A 229 10.44 -5.26 11.57
CA GLY A 229 9.00 -5.04 11.64
C GLY A 229 8.18 -6.27 11.26
N ASN A 230 6.86 -6.19 11.44
CA ASN A 230 5.95 -7.23 10.98
C ASN A 230 5.40 -6.80 9.62
N ASP A 231 6.12 -7.07 8.54
CA ASP A 231 5.97 -6.40 7.26
C ASP A 231 5.19 -7.26 6.24
N CYS A 232 4.60 -6.62 5.24
CA CYS A 232 3.99 -7.29 4.08
C CYS A 232 4.70 -6.86 2.81
N ILE A 233 5.40 -7.79 2.14
CA ILE A 233 6.14 -7.53 0.91
C ILE A 233 5.45 -8.25 -0.25
N ILE A 234 5.14 -7.49 -1.29
CA ILE A 234 4.52 -7.96 -2.53
C ILE A 234 5.45 -7.53 -3.67
N GLY A 235 6.04 -8.49 -4.38
CA GLY A 235 6.81 -8.25 -5.61
C GLY A 235 5.90 -7.74 -6.72
N GLY A 236 5.40 -8.64 -7.56
CA GLY A 236 4.46 -8.33 -8.62
C GLY A 236 4.76 -9.11 -9.90
N PRO A 237 4.56 -8.51 -11.08
CA PRO A 237 5.01 -9.08 -12.35
C PRO A 237 6.50 -8.82 -12.62
N GLY A 238 7.34 -9.80 -12.32
CA GLY A 238 8.79 -9.67 -12.43
C GLY A 238 9.55 -10.82 -11.80
N ASN A 239 10.86 -10.93 -12.04
CA ASN A 239 11.73 -11.85 -11.30
C ASN A 239 12.35 -11.07 -10.13
N ASP A 240 11.69 -11.09 -8.98
CA ASP A 240 11.95 -10.17 -7.87
C ASP A 240 12.80 -10.80 -6.76
N LYS A 241 13.40 -9.97 -5.91
CA LYS A 241 14.19 -10.41 -4.74
C LYS A 241 13.61 -9.83 -3.46
N LEU A 242 12.84 -10.65 -2.74
CA LEU A 242 12.25 -10.33 -1.43
C LEU A 242 13.20 -10.73 -0.29
N ASP A 243 13.01 -10.11 0.88
CA ASP A 243 13.84 -10.21 2.08
C ASP A 243 13.02 -9.69 3.27
N GLY A 244 12.59 -10.56 4.19
CA GLY A 244 11.85 -10.16 5.40
C GLY A 244 12.77 -9.43 6.39
N SER A 245 13.45 -10.25 7.23
CA SER A 245 14.60 -9.97 8.11
C SER A 245 14.36 -10.31 9.60
N ASP A 246 13.78 -9.40 10.39
CA ASP A 246 13.59 -9.48 11.85
C ASP A 246 12.10 -9.20 12.19
N ASP A 247 11.46 -10.03 13.06
CA ASP A 247 10.01 -10.13 13.37
C ASP A 247 9.17 -10.93 12.31
N TYR A 248 7.83 -11.02 12.45
CA TYR A 248 6.92 -11.89 11.65
C TYR A 248 6.55 -11.27 10.29
N ASP A 249 6.90 -11.89 9.17
CA ASP A 249 6.66 -11.32 7.83
C ASP A 249 5.63 -12.07 6.97
N LEU A 250 5.12 -11.36 5.96
CA LEU A 250 4.26 -11.88 4.90
C LEU A 250 4.81 -11.54 3.51
N LEU A 251 5.31 -12.56 2.81
CA LEU A 251 6.00 -12.41 1.53
C LEU A 251 5.18 -13.02 0.38
N TYR A 252 5.00 -12.26 -0.71
CA TYR A 252 4.35 -12.70 -1.96
C TYR A 252 5.25 -12.36 -3.18
N GLY A 253 5.75 -13.36 -3.91
CA GLY A 253 6.46 -13.15 -5.18
C GLY A 253 5.53 -12.64 -6.30
N ASN A 254 4.53 -13.45 -6.64
CA ASN A 254 3.48 -13.29 -7.66
C ASN A 254 3.84 -13.84 -9.07
N GLU A 255 4.10 -13.02 -10.10
CA GLU A 255 4.28 -13.50 -11.48
C GLU A 255 5.78 -13.46 -11.87
N GLY A 256 6.55 -14.51 -11.53
CA GLY A 256 8.01 -14.38 -11.46
C GLY A 256 8.88 -15.63 -11.68
N ASN A 257 10.10 -15.57 -11.15
CA ASN A 257 11.02 -16.70 -10.87
C ASN A 257 11.90 -16.18 -9.72
N ASP A 258 11.27 -16.06 -8.55
CA ASP A 258 11.67 -15.09 -7.55
C ASP A 258 12.71 -15.68 -6.59
N LYS A 259 13.47 -14.81 -5.92
CA LYS A 259 14.13 -15.23 -4.67
C LYS A 259 13.43 -14.57 -3.49
N ILE A 260 12.95 -15.42 -2.59
CA ILE A 260 12.42 -15.02 -1.30
C ILE A 260 13.45 -15.43 -0.21
N ASP A 261 13.50 -14.64 0.85
CA ASP A 261 14.30 -14.82 2.08
C ASP A 261 13.34 -14.40 3.21
N GLY A 262 12.90 -15.32 4.06
CA GLY A 262 12.16 -14.96 5.29
C GLY A 262 13.12 -14.37 6.32
N SER A 263 13.94 -15.26 6.88
CA SER A 263 15.09 -15.06 7.80
C SER A 263 14.85 -15.67 9.18
N ASP A 264 14.65 -14.91 10.25
CA ASP A 264 14.87 -15.38 11.64
C ASP A 264 13.63 -15.19 12.58
N ASP A 265 12.39 -15.48 12.13
CA ASP A 265 11.16 -15.61 12.98
C ASP A 265 10.03 -16.43 12.28
N ASP A 266 8.85 -16.64 12.88
CA ASP A 266 7.77 -17.54 12.35
C ASP A 266 7.08 -16.98 11.07
N ASP A 267 7.51 -17.31 9.84
CA ASP A 267 7.06 -16.60 8.62
C ASP A 267 5.87 -17.17 7.83
N LEU A 268 5.31 -16.34 6.93
CA LEU A 268 4.27 -16.71 5.95
C LEU A 268 4.64 -16.30 4.51
N ILE A 269 4.95 -17.29 3.67
CA ILE A 269 5.51 -17.08 2.33
C ILE A 269 4.63 -17.72 1.23
N TYR A 270 4.46 -16.97 0.14
CA TYR A 270 3.89 -17.42 -1.12
C TYR A 270 4.84 -17.07 -2.27
N GLY A 271 5.25 -18.05 -3.09
CA GLY A 271 5.97 -17.82 -4.34
C GLY A 271 5.02 -17.21 -5.38
N GLY A 272 4.42 -18.05 -6.22
CA GLY A 272 3.36 -17.66 -7.17
C GLY A 272 3.40 -18.44 -8.47
N ASP A 273 3.22 -17.75 -9.59
CA ASP A 273 3.37 -18.29 -10.96
C ASP A 273 4.85 -18.18 -11.38
N GLY A 274 5.69 -19.17 -11.03
CA GLY A 274 7.15 -19.04 -11.22
C GLY A 274 7.98 -20.32 -11.31
N ASN A 275 9.26 -20.20 -10.97
CA ASN A 275 10.18 -21.32 -10.66
C ASN A 275 11.07 -20.77 -9.55
N ASP A 276 10.48 -20.69 -8.37
CA ASP A 276 10.90 -19.79 -7.32
C ASP A 276 11.97 -20.44 -6.44
N ASN A 277 12.73 -19.60 -5.74
CA ASN A 277 13.80 -20.02 -4.85
C ASN A 277 13.59 -19.40 -3.46
N ILE A 278 12.93 -20.15 -2.60
CA ILE A 278 12.45 -19.71 -1.29
C ILE A 278 13.37 -20.29 -0.21
N ASP A 279 13.95 -19.39 0.59
CA ASP A 279 14.66 -19.71 1.83
C ASP A 279 13.78 -19.15 2.96
N ALA A 280 13.13 -20.03 3.72
CA ALA A 280 12.22 -19.61 4.80
C ALA A 280 13.03 -19.10 6.01
N GLY A 281 14.02 -19.90 6.42
CA GLY A 281 15.09 -19.47 7.33
C GLY A 281 15.04 -20.18 8.68
N GLY A 282 14.22 -19.73 9.63
CA GLY A 282 14.19 -20.33 10.96
C GLY A 282 13.17 -19.77 11.94
N ASN A 283 12.76 -20.64 12.87
CA ASN A 283 11.43 -20.67 13.50
C ASN A 283 10.38 -21.26 12.53
N ASN A 284 9.08 -21.22 12.86
CA ASN A 284 8.11 -22.23 12.43
C ASN A 284 7.26 -21.78 11.22
N ASP A 285 7.80 -21.98 10.03
CA ASP A 285 7.39 -21.26 8.83
C ASP A 285 6.26 -21.94 8.06
N LYS A 286 5.64 -21.16 7.16
CA LYS A 286 4.63 -21.66 6.21
C LYS A 286 4.91 -21.17 4.81
N VAL A 287 5.08 -22.11 3.89
CA VAL A 287 5.44 -21.80 2.50
C VAL A 287 4.48 -22.48 1.54
N TRP A 288 4.03 -21.72 0.54
CA TRP A 288 3.43 -22.23 -0.69
C TRP A 288 4.34 -21.82 -1.86
N GLY A 289 4.81 -22.78 -2.65
CA GLY A 289 5.55 -22.55 -3.89
C GLY A 289 4.63 -21.89 -4.92
N GLY A 290 3.80 -22.70 -5.58
CA GLY A 290 2.71 -22.24 -6.44
C GLY A 290 2.64 -23.00 -7.75
N ILE A 291 2.79 -22.31 -8.88
CA ILE A 291 2.70 -22.89 -10.23
C ILE A 291 4.08 -22.86 -10.88
N GLY A 292 4.89 -23.90 -10.65
CA GLY A 292 6.29 -23.87 -11.05
C GLY A 292 7.10 -25.15 -10.99
N ASN A 293 8.36 -25.00 -10.62
CA ASN A 293 9.33 -26.08 -10.35
C ASN A 293 10.28 -25.51 -9.30
N ASP A 294 9.79 -25.43 -8.07
CA ASP A 294 10.33 -24.52 -7.07
C ASP A 294 11.44 -25.18 -6.24
N ASN A 295 12.32 -24.37 -5.65
CA ASN A 295 13.34 -24.78 -4.70
C ASN A 295 13.03 -24.14 -3.35
N ILE A 296 12.55 -24.93 -2.39
CA ILE A 296 12.10 -24.47 -1.08
C ILE A 296 12.97 -25.09 0.01
N GLU A 297 13.70 -24.24 0.73
CA GLU A 297 14.52 -24.59 1.90
C GLU A 297 13.81 -24.05 3.15
N GLY A 298 13.36 -24.95 4.04
CA GLY A 298 12.59 -24.63 5.25
C GLY A 298 13.43 -24.19 6.45
N GLY A 299 14.67 -24.69 6.54
CA GLY A 299 15.63 -24.23 7.56
C GLY A 299 15.42 -24.82 8.96
N ALA A 300 14.89 -24.03 9.91
CA ALA A 300 15.11 -24.28 11.34
C ALA A 300 13.86 -24.16 12.24
N GLY A 301 12.78 -24.87 11.90
CA GLY A 301 11.49 -24.74 12.60
C GLY A 301 10.74 -26.02 12.97
N ASN A 302 9.49 -26.10 12.49
CA ASN A 302 8.53 -27.23 12.55
C ASN A 302 7.48 -27.03 11.43
N ASP A 303 7.95 -27.07 10.19
CA ASP A 303 7.45 -26.18 9.14
C ASP A 303 6.26 -26.76 8.36
N GLU A 304 5.59 -25.94 7.56
CA GLU A 304 4.42 -26.34 6.76
C GLU A 304 4.58 -25.86 5.31
N ILE A 305 5.18 -26.71 4.48
CA ILE A 305 5.61 -26.39 3.12
C ILE A 305 4.77 -27.17 2.11
N HIS A 306 4.22 -26.45 1.12
CA HIS A 306 3.49 -26.97 -0.04
C HIS A 306 4.21 -26.55 -1.33
N GLY A 307 4.48 -27.50 -2.25
CA GLY A 307 4.94 -27.19 -3.61
C GLY A 307 3.82 -26.66 -4.51
N GLU A 308 2.67 -27.35 -4.49
CA GLU A 308 1.44 -27.10 -5.28
C GLU A 308 1.43 -27.67 -6.72
N GLU A 309 1.77 -26.92 -7.77
CA GLU A 309 1.66 -27.32 -9.19
C GLU A 309 3.03 -27.35 -9.93
N GLY A 310 3.86 -28.37 -9.68
CA GLY A 310 5.18 -28.44 -10.30
C GLY A 310 5.95 -29.76 -10.31
N ASN A 311 7.26 -29.64 -10.12
CA ASN A 311 8.22 -30.76 -9.96
C ASN A 311 9.28 -30.28 -8.97
N ASP A 312 8.89 -30.20 -7.72
CA ASP A 312 9.50 -29.25 -6.78
C ASP A 312 10.62 -29.92 -5.96
N THR A 313 11.54 -29.11 -5.46
CA THR A 313 12.61 -29.54 -4.56
C THR A 313 12.38 -28.91 -3.20
N ILE A 314 12.00 -29.73 -2.23
CA ILE A 314 11.63 -29.29 -0.88
C ILE A 314 12.62 -29.91 0.11
N ASP A 315 13.22 -29.07 0.96
CA ASP A 315 14.12 -29.51 2.01
C ASP A 315 13.76 -28.85 3.36
N GLY A 316 13.19 -29.63 4.28
CA GLY A 316 12.79 -29.15 5.61
C GLY A 316 13.95 -28.88 6.58
N GLU A 317 15.18 -29.30 6.24
CA GLU A 317 16.41 -29.12 7.02
C GLU A 317 16.36 -29.64 8.48
N SER A 318 15.72 -28.94 9.43
CA SER A 318 15.94 -29.15 10.87
C SER A 318 14.78 -28.89 11.86
N GLY A 319 13.54 -29.26 11.52
CA GLY A 319 12.40 -29.15 12.43
C GLY A 319 11.72 -30.46 12.85
N ASN A 320 10.39 -30.54 12.70
CA ASN A 320 9.54 -31.75 12.76
C ASN A 320 8.43 -31.53 11.72
N ASP A 321 8.80 -31.67 10.46
CA ASP A 321 8.25 -30.81 9.42
C ASP A 321 7.08 -31.46 8.67
N LYS A 322 6.25 -30.65 7.99
CA LYS A 322 5.15 -31.12 7.14
C LYS A 322 5.38 -30.63 5.72
N LEU A 323 5.78 -31.56 4.86
CA LEU A 323 6.23 -31.29 3.51
C LEU A 323 5.26 -31.97 2.53
N TYR A 324 4.59 -31.16 1.71
CA TYR A 324 3.62 -31.59 0.71
C TYR A 324 4.16 -31.23 -0.68
N GLY A 325 4.44 -32.22 -1.52
CA GLY A 325 4.80 -31.94 -2.94
C GLY A 325 3.57 -31.50 -3.73
N GLU A 326 2.49 -32.24 -3.56
CA GLU A 326 1.24 -32.11 -4.30
C GLU A 326 1.36 -32.55 -5.78
N SER A 327 1.46 -31.67 -6.78
CA SER A 327 1.08 -32.03 -8.16
C SER A 327 2.22 -32.25 -9.15
N GLY A 328 3.24 -33.07 -8.81
CA GLY A 328 4.05 -33.71 -9.86
C GLY A 328 5.15 -34.69 -9.42
N ASN A 329 6.40 -34.43 -9.82
CA ASN A 329 7.50 -35.41 -9.73
C ASN A 329 8.59 -34.90 -8.77
N ASP A 330 8.17 -34.72 -7.53
CA ASP A 330 8.88 -33.88 -6.55
C ASP A 330 10.06 -34.61 -5.89
N ASN A 331 10.93 -33.84 -5.24
CA ASN A 331 12.11 -34.32 -4.53
C ASN A 331 12.12 -33.73 -3.11
N ILE A 332 11.59 -34.48 -2.15
CA ILE A 332 11.30 -34.03 -0.79
C ILE A 332 12.28 -34.64 0.21
N LYS A 333 12.95 -33.80 0.99
CA LYS A 333 13.80 -34.17 2.13
C LYS A 333 13.20 -33.59 3.42
N GLY A 334 12.96 -34.44 4.42
CA GLY A 334 12.62 -34.03 5.79
C GLY A 334 13.84 -33.37 6.42
N GLY A 335 14.69 -34.18 7.03
CA GLY A 335 16.04 -33.75 7.40
C GLY A 335 16.44 -34.24 8.78
N SER A 336 15.98 -33.54 9.82
CA SER A 336 16.45 -33.81 11.19
C SER A 336 15.42 -33.66 12.31
N GLY A 337 14.19 -34.11 12.06
CA GLY A 337 13.10 -34.12 13.03
C GLY A 337 12.41 -35.46 13.27
N GLN A 338 11.11 -35.46 13.05
CA GLN A 338 10.18 -36.60 13.01
C GLN A 338 9.14 -36.23 11.97
N ASP A 339 9.54 -36.36 10.72
CA ASP A 339 8.99 -35.51 9.66
C ASP A 339 7.78 -36.19 9.00
N PHE A 340 6.90 -35.40 8.41
CA PHE A 340 5.75 -35.86 7.63
C PHE A 340 5.93 -35.40 6.19
N LEU A 341 6.07 -36.36 5.28
CA LEU A 341 6.24 -36.13 3.84
C LEU A 341 5.03 -36.73 3.12
N ASP A 342 4.33 -35.95 2.30
CA ASP A 342 3.30 -36.45 1.38
C ASP A 342 3.54 -35.89 -0.03
N GLY A 343 4.07 -36.74 -0.91
CA GLY A 343 4.41 -36.35 -2.28
C GLY A 343 3.23 -36.32 -3.26
N GLY A 344 1.99 -36.57 -2.81
CA GLY A 344 0.83 -36.46 -3.67
C GLY A 344 0.69 -37.61 -4.70
N PRO A 345 -0.10 -37.43 -5.78
CA PRO A 345 -0.53 -38.50 -6.69
C PRO A 345 0.50 -39.06 -7.68
N ASP A 346 1.64 -38.41 -7.94
CA ASP A 346 2.48 -38.68 -9.11
C ASP A 346 3.78 -39.49 -8.83
N THR A 347 5.00 -39.04 -9.20
CA THR A 347 6.22 -39.88 -9.15
C THR A 347 7.43 -39.16 -8.54
N ASP A 348 7.32 -38.99 -7.24
CA ASP A 348 8.20 -38.27 -6.33
C ASP A 348 9.28 -39.15 -5.66
N THR A 349 10.34 -38.48 -5.19
CA THR A 349 11.46 -39.03 -4.41
C THR A 349 11.41 -38.47 -3.00
N GLN A 350 11.50 -39.32 -1.98
CA GLN A 350 11.36 -38.89 -0.58
C GLN A 350 12.54 -39.38 0.28
N ASN A 351 12.94 -38.58 1.26
CA ASN A 351 13.99 -38.92 2.21
C ASN A 351 13.67 -38.32 3.58
N GLY A 352 13.31 -39.14 4.56
CA GLY A 352 13.06 -38.66 5.93
C GLY A 352 14.32 -38.05 6.57
N GLY A 353 15.50 -38.51 6.15
CA GLY A 353 16.78 -37.97 6.62
C GLY A 353 17.23 -38.60 7.93
N SER A 354 16.63 -38.22 9.06
CA SER A 354 17.05 -38.76 10.36
C SER A 354 15.97 -38.77 11.44
N ASN A 355 16.07 -39.80 12.31
CA ASN A 355 15.15 -40.24 13.35
C ASN A 355 14.04 -41.20 12.88
N THR A 356 12.78 -40.78 12.69
CA THR A 356 11.65 -41.69 12.43
C THR A 356 10.44 -40.95 11.87
N ASP A 357 10.25 -41.10 10.56
CA ASP A 357 9.47 -40.17 9.76
C ASP A 357 8.28 -40.88 9.07
N THR A 358 7.34 -40.10 8.56
CA THR A 358 6.08 -40.57 7.95
C THR A 358 6.00 -40.14 6.49
N CYS A 359 6.51 -40.97 5.61
CA CYS A 359 6.38 -40.84 4.15
C CYS A 359 5.03 -41.37 3.64
N ILE A 360 4.35 -40.59 2.80
CA ILE A 360 3.15 -40.94 2.01
C ILE A 360 3.43 -40.61 0.54
N ASN A 361 3.04 -41.50 -0.37
CA ASN A 361 3.14 -41.32 -1.82
C ASN A 361 1.89 -41.95 -2.47
N GLY A 362 1.39 -41.33 -3.55
CA GLY A 362 0.11 -41.62 -4.18
C GLY A 362 -0.02 -43.06 -4.71
N GLU A 363 0.85 -43.47 -5.65
CA GLU A 363 0.88 -44.86 -6.12
C GLU A 363 2.25 -45.42 -6.57
N THR A 364 2.59 -46.56 -5.97
CA THR A 364 3.31 -47.72 -6.55
C THR A 364 4.84 -47.81 -6.58
N ASN A 365 5.64 -46.77 -6.30
CA ASN A 365 7.11 -46.93 -6.38
C ASN A 365 7.89 -46.23 -5.25
N THR A 366 8.06 -46.92 -4.13
CA THR A 366 8.72 -46.38 -2.93
C THR A 366 10.24 -46.21 -3.09
N SER A 367 10.72 -44.97 -3.03
CA SER A 367 11.96 -44.63 -2.32
C SER A 367 11.65 -43.50 -1.33
N CYS A 368 11.29 -43.92 -0.11
CA CYS A 368 11.49 -43.16 1.12
C CYS A 368 12.71 -43.80 1.79
N GLU A 369 13.86 -43.11 1.81
CA GLU A 369 15.04 -43.58 2.56
C GLU A 369 14.91 -43.19 4.05
N LEU A 370 15.33 -44.12 4.94
CA LEU A 370 15.18 -44.15 6.41
C LEU A 370 16.42 -44.82 7.05
#